data_AF-A0A7L2M4S9-F1
#
_entry.id   AF-A0A7L2M4S9-F1
#
_cell.length_a   1.000
_cell.length_b   1.000
_cell.length_c   1.000
_cell.angle_alpha   90.00
_cell.angle_beta   90.00
_cell.angle_gamma   90.00
#
_symmetry.space_group_name_H-M   'P 1'
#
loop_
_entity.id
_entity.type
_entity.pdbx_description
1 polymer ?
#
loop_
_entity_poly.entity_id
_entity_poly.type
_entity_poly.pdbx_seq_one_letter_code
_entity_poly.pdbx_strand_id
1 'polypeptide(L)'
;VSWHSLAAVGPSLELLGQVGQPLDRPVWLNGDILPGPCGSCAPLDAHAFLGTVTSSCPDATLSLGWTTGCHQGQVPCLSPGYEWPMVQEMSRLCHPLSQPVTFAVRTALVLSSIPQLQWLLQQSHRYSLTVWTGKEDMYSVEDLLLIRENFDKSRVYYDIFEPQNSEFKKAIGI
;
A
#
# COMPACT_ATOMS: atom_id res chain seq x y z
N VAL A 1 9.52 7.62 -0.11
CA VAL A 1 9.13 8.62 -1.15
C VAL A 1 7.83 8.15 -1.77
N SER A 2 6.83 9.02 -1.92
CA SER A 2 5.53 8.67 -2.54
C SER A 2 5.34 9.46 -3.82
N TRP A 3 4.87 8.79 -4.88
CA TRP A 3 4.65 9.42 -6.17
C TRP A 3 3.21 9.33 -6.63
N HIS A 4 2.71 10.46 -7.09
CA HIS A 4 1.45 10.58 -7.81
C HIS A 4 1.67 10.85 -9.31
N SER A 5 2.93 10.84 -9.76
CA SER A 5 3.32 11.03 -11.17
C SER A 5 4.66 10.36 -11.47
N LEU A 6 4.75 9.67 -12.61
CA LEU A 6 5.99 9.04 -13.10
C LEU A 6 7.12 10.05 -13.35
N ALA A 7 6.78 11.27 -13.78
CA ALA A 7 7.77 12.29 -14.11
C ALA A 7 8.62 12.71 -12.89
N ALA A 8 8.08 12.53 -11.68
CA ALA A 8 8.79 12.84 -10.44
C ALA A 8 9.67 11.69 -9.94
N VAL A 9 9.57 10.48 -10.52
CA VAL A 9 10.29 9.29 -10.04
C VAL A 9 11.77 9.41 -10.30
N GLY A 10 12.18 9.63 -11.55
CA GLY A 10 13.59 9.74 -11.95
C GLY A 10 14.38 10.80 -11.16
N PRO A 11 13.93 12.07 -11.13
CA PRO A 11 14.60 13.12 -10.38
C PRO A 11 14.69 12.83 -8.87
N SER A 12 13.66 12.21 -8.29
CA SER A 12 13.69 11.85 -6.86
C SER A 12 14.71 10.75 -6.57
N LEU A 13 14.87 9.79 -7.48
CA LEU A 13 15.83 8.70 -7.35
C LEU A 13 17.27 9.18 -7.61
N GLU A 14 17.48 10.13 -8.53
CA GLU A 14 18.78 10.80 -8.71
C GLU A 14 19.22 11.51 -7.44
N LEU A 15 18.33 12.28 -6.82
CA LEU A 15 18.59 12.92 -5.53
C LEU A 15 18.90 11.89 -4.44
N LEU A 16 18.19 10.76 -4.42
CA LEU A 16 18.46 9.69 -3.46
C LEU A 16 19.83 9.04 -3.71
N GLY A 17 20.24 8.87 -4.97
CA GLY A 17 21.55 8.36 -5.34
C GLY A 17 22.71 9.25 -4.89
N GLN A 18 22.49 10.56 -4.80
CA GLN A 18 23.50 11.52 -4.30
C GLN A 18 23.77 11.38 -2.79
N VAL A 19 22.89 10.72 -2.03
CA VAL A 19 23.07 10.46 -0.60
C VAL A 19 24.11 9.36 -0.34
N GLY A 20 24.55 8.65 -1.39
CA GLY A 20 25.54 7.58 -1.32
C GLY A 20 24.90 6.23 -0.99
N GLN A 21 25.48 5.15 -1.53
CA GLN A 21 25.07 3.77 -1.26
C GLN A 21 26.18 3.04 -0.48
N PRO A 22 25.83 2.14 0.46
CA PRO A 22 24.47 1.79 0.88
C PRO A 22 23.83 2.90 1.71
N LEU A 23 22.50 3.04 1.60
CA LEU A 23 21.74 3.95 2.47
C LEU A 23 21.77 3.45 3.91
N ASP A 24 22.05 4.34 4.87
CA ASP A 24 22.08 4.02 6.31
C ASP A 24 20.73 3.54 6.86
N ARG A 25 19.63 3.74 6.11
CA ARG A 25 18.27 3.36 6.51
C ARG A 25 17.51 2.77 5.33
N PRO A 26 16.65 1.77 5.57
CA PRO A 26 15.80 1.19 4.52
C PRO A 26 14.87 2.27 3.96
N VAL A 27 14.81 2.38 2.63
CA VAL A 27 13.96 3.34 1.94
C VAL A 27 12.72 2.63 1.41
N TRP A 28 11.56 3.26 1.63
CA TRP A 28 10.28 2.80 1.10
C TRP A 28 9.88 3.66 -0.09
N LEU A 29 9.57 3.00 -1.21
CA LEU A 29 9.21 3.61 -2.48
C LEU A 29 7.75 3.33 -2.79
N ASN A 30 6.90 4.35 -2.68
CA ASN A 30 5.44 4.20 -2.74
C ASN A 30 4.85 4.63 -4.09
N GLY A 31 4.00 3.80 -4.68
CA GLY A 31 3.26 4.14 -5.89
C GLY A 31 2.02 3.28 -6.12
N ASP A 32 0.93 3.92 -6.54
CA ASP A 32 -0.27 3.23 -6.99
C ASP A 32 -0.12 2.85 -8.47
N ILE A 33 0.04 1.56 -8.73
CA ILE A 33 0.38 1.02 -10.06
C ILE A 33 -0.77 0.28 -10.74
N LEU A 34 -1.89 0.10 -10.03
CA LEU A 34 -3.09 -0.56 -10.56
C LEU A 34 -4.35 0.25 -10.24
N PRO A 35 -5.41 0.13 -11.07
CA PRO A 35 -6.71 0.69 -10.73
C PRO A 35 -7.35 -0.14 -9.61
N GLY A 36 -7.90 0.54 -8.61
CA GLY A 36 -8.52 -0.09 -7.45
C GLY A 36 -9.99 0.25 -7.30
N PRO A 37 -10.58 -0.15 -6.17
CA PRO A 37 -12.00 0.05 -5.90
C PRO A 37 -12.36 1.54 -5.93
N CYS A 38 -13.31 1.88 -6.80
CA CYS A 38 -13.78 3.26 -7.04
C CYS A 38 -12.69 4.24 -7.50
N GLY A 39 -11.52 3.76 -7.95
CA GLY A 39 -10.42 4.61 -8.41
C GLY A 39 -10.82 5.47 -9.61
N SER A 40 -10.78 6.80 -9.44
CA SER A 40 -11.01 7.77 -10.52
C SER A 40 -9.72 8.36 -11.10
N CYS A 41 -8.61 8.27 -10.35
CA CYS A 41 -7.30 8.69 -10.79
C CYS A 41 -6.62 7.59 -11.62
N ALA A 42 -5.89 8.00 -12.66
CA ALA A 42 -5.05 7.09 -13.44
C ALA A 42 -3.88 6.57 -12.57
N PRO A 43 -3.65 5.25 -12.53
CA PRO A 43 -2.47 4.69 -11.86
C PRO A 43 -1.18 5.06 -12.61
N LEU A 44 -0.04 4.92 -11.92
CA LEU A 44 1.26 4.94 -12.56
C LEU A 44 1.39 3.76 -13.53
N ASP A 45 2.15 3.94 -14.61
CA ASP A 45 2.54 2.81 -15.46
C ASP A 45 3.37 1.82 -14.63
N ALA A 46 2.80 0.64 -14.40
CA ALA A 46 3.39 -0.37 -13.54
C ALA A 46 4.77 -0.81 -14.02
N HIS A 47 4.94 -1.05 -15.32
CA HIS A 47 6.19 -1.57 -15.87
C HIS A 47 7.30 -0.51 -15.84
N ALA A 48 6.99 0.73 -16.23
CA ALA A 48 7.93 1.83 -16.18
C ALA A 48 8.32 2.16 -14.72
N PHE A 49 7.34 2.22 -13.81
CA PHE A 49 7.60 2.47 -12.40
C PHE A 49 8.49 1.39 -11.78
N LEU A 50 8.08 0.12 -11.88
CA LEU A 50 8.81 -1.02 -11.30
C LEU A 50 10.21 -1.15 -11.92
N GLY A 51 10.34 -1.01 -13.24
CA GLY A 51 11.64 -1.06 -13.92
C GLY A 51 12.59 0.03 -13.40
N THR A 52 12.09 1.26 -13.24
CA THR A 52 12.90 2.38 -12.74
C THR A 52 13.34 2.12 -11.29
N VAL A 53 12.41 1.87 -10.37
CA VAL A 53 12.73 1.74 -8.93
C VAL A 53 13.60 0.53 -8.63
N THR A 54 13.40 -0.59 -9.35
CA THR A 54 14.22 -1.80 -9.19
C THR A 54 15.65 -1.61 -9.68
N SER A 55 15.85 -0.85 -10.76
CA SER A 55 17.18 -0.55 -11.28
C SER A 55 17.96 0.45 -10.41
N SER A 56 17.27 1.47 -9.89
CA SER A 56 17.92 2.56 -9.15
C SER A 56 18.09 2.27 -7.66
N CYS A 57 17.21 1.47 -7.07
CA CYS A 57 17.18 1.17 -5.63
C CYS A 57 16.83 -0.30 -5.38
N PRO A 58 17.75 -1.23 -5.70
CA PRO A 58 17.51 -2.67 -5.57
C PRO A 58 17.24 -3.11 -4.11
N ASP A 59 17.74 -2.36 -3.13
CA ASP A 59 17.60 -2.68 -1.70
C ASP A 59 16.39 -1.99 -1.04
N ALA A 60 15.57 -1.27 -1.80
CA ALA A 60 14.39 -0.58 -1.27
C ALA A 60 13.21 -1.53 -1.02
N THR A 61 12.38 -1.21 -0.03
CA THR A 61 11.05 -1.81 0.10
C THR A 61 10.08 -1.08 -0.83
N LEU A 62 9.32 -1.82 -1.62
CA LEU A 62 8.31 -1.26 -2.51
C LEU A 62 6.97 -1.21 -1.79
N SER A 63 6.34 -0.04 -1.74
CA SER A 63 4.98 0.15 -1.23
C SER A 63 4.04 0.31 -2.41
N LEU A 64 3.36 -0.76 -2.81
CA LEU A 64 2.59 -0.81 -4.06
C LEU A 64 1.11 -0.81 -3.75
N GLY A 65 0.38 0.11 -4.37
CA GLY A 65 -1.05 0.29 -4.11
C GLY A 65 -1.91 0.23 -5.35
N TRP A 66 -3.20 0.45 -5.11
CA TRP A 66 -4.18 0.69 -6.14
C TRP A 66 -4.75 2.09 -6.00
N THR A 67 -5.08 2.74 -7.11
CA THR A 67 -5.83 3.99 -7.04
C THR A 67 -7.23 3.71 -6.47
N THR A 68 -7.62 4.41 -5.41
CA THR A 68 -8.94 4.26 -4.78
C THR A 68 -9.74 5.56 -4.87
N GLY A 69 -11.07 5.48 -4.83
CA GLY A 69 -11.94 6.66 -4.98
C GLY A 69 -11.89 7.60 -3.77
N CYS A 70 -11.52 8.86 -3.96
CA CYS A 70 -11.61 9.89 -2.92
C CYS A 70 -13.00 10.54 -3.00
N HIS A 71 -13.91 10.21 -2.08
CA HIS A 71 -15.29 10.70 -2.11
C HIS A 71 -15.41 12.10 -1.50
N GLN A 72 -14.99 13.12 -2.26
CA GLN A 72 -15.41 14.49 -1.99
C GLN A 72 -16.92 14.63 -2.25
N GLY A 73 -17.74 14.33 -1.24
CA GLY A 73 -19.12 14.81 -1.13
C GLY A 73 -20.21 14.10 -1.95
N GLN A 74 -20.00 12.87 -2.45
CA GLN A 74 -21.09 12.07 -3.04
C GLN A 74 -21.11 10.63 -2.52
N VAL A 75 -22.35 10.14 -2.37
CA VAL A 75 -22.86 8.83 -1.92
C VAL A 75 -21.76 7.82 -1.58
N PRO A 76 -21.71 7.27 -0.34
CA PRO A 76 -20.71 6.27 0.01
C PRO A 76 -20.77 5.15 -1.02
N CYS A 77 -19.67 4.97 -1.74
CA CYS A 77 -19.51 3.79 -2.55
C CYS A 77 -19.60 2.60 -1.63
N LEU A 78 -20.70 1.87 -1.74
CA LEU A 78 -20.81 0.47 -1.35
C LEU A 78 -19.88 -0.33 -2.27
N SER A 79 -18.58 -0.05 -2.17
CA SER A 79 -17.56 -0.71 -2.98
C SER A 79 -17.29 -2.08 -2.36
N PRO A 80 -17.15 -3.14 -3.17
CA PRO A 80 -16.86 -4.49 -2.67
C PRO A 80 -15.43 -4.68 -2.11
N GLY A 81 -14.68 -3.60 -1.86
CA GLY A 81 -13.26 -3.65 -1.58
C GLY A 81 -12.42 -4.14 -2.77
N TYR A 82 -11.20 -4.60 -2.50
CA TYR A 82 -10.29 -5.24 -3.46
C TYR A 82 -10.79 -6.61 -3.90
N GLU A 83 -11.05 -6.75 -5.20
CA GLU A 83 -11.56 -7.98 -5.80
C GLU A 83 -10.45 -8.95 -6.25
N TRP A 84 -10.82 -10.20 -6.53
CA TRP A 84 -9.90 -11.25 -6.98
C TRP A 84 -9.02 -10.84 -8.18
N PRO A 85 -9.57 -10.28 -9.27
CA PRO A 85 -8.73 -9.87 -10.40
C PRO A 85 -7.69 -8.81 -10.02
N MET A 86 -8.03 -7.93 -9.07
CA MET A 86 -7.14 -6.85 -8.63
C MET A 86 -5.92 -7.39 -7.88
N VAL A 87 -6.14 -8.31 -6.93
CA VAL A 87 -5.04 -8.91 -6.16
C VAL A 87 -4.22 -9.91 -6.98
N GLN A 88 -4.84 -10.61 -7.92
CA GLN A 88 -4.15 -11.52 -8.83
C GLN A 88 -3.22 -10.76 -9.78
N GLU A 89 -3.67 -9.63 -10.33
CA GLU A 89 -2.83 -8.81 -11.19
C GLU A 89 -1.67 -8.18 -10.43
N MET A 90 -1.91 -7.69 -9.20
CA MET A 90 -0.83 -7.20 -8.32
C MET A 90 0.20 -8.30 -8.05
N SER A 91 -0.25 -9.52 -7.73
CA SER A 91 0.63 -10.67 -7.53
C SER A 91 1.47 -10.96 -8.78
N ARG A 92 0.86 -10.93 -9.97
CA ARG A 92 1.56 -11.17 -11.25
C ARG A 92 2.68 -10.16 -11.48
N LEU A 93 2.42 -8.87 -11.23
CA LEU A 93 3.42 -7.80 -11.36
C LEU A 93 4.54 -7.93 -10.33
N CYS A 94 4.22 -8.40 -9.12
CA CYS A 94 5.19 -8.50 -8.02
C CYS A 94 6.00 -9.81 -8.01
N HIS A 95 5.56 -10.83 -8.75
CA HIS A 95 6.23 -12.13 -8.81
C HIS A 95 7.72 -12.06 -9.23
N PRO A 96 8.13 -11.31 -10.28
CA PRO A 96 9.52 -11.24 -10.70
C PRO A 96 10.41 -10.36 -9.80
N LEU A 97 9.84 -9.58 -8.88
CA LEU A 97 10.59 -8.66 -8.03
C LEU A 97 11.38 -9.44 -6.97
N SER A 98 12.59 -9.00 -6.63
CA SER A 98 13.38 -9.56 -5.51
C SER A 98 13.15 -8.80 -4.20
N GLN A 99 12.75 -7.54 -4.28
CA GLN A 99 12.59 -6.65 -3.13
C GLN A 99 11.45 -7.04 -2.19
N PRO A 100 11.48 -6.64 -0.90
CA PRO A 100 10.30 -6.65 -0.06
C PRO A 100 9.18 -5.79 -0.67
N VAL A 101 7.94 -6.26 -0.57
CA VAL A 101 6.77 -5.53 -1.09
C VAL A 101 5.72 -5.42 0.00
N THR A 102 5.32 -4.19 0.32
CA THR A 102 4.15 -3.93 1.16
C THR A 102 3.02 -3.42 0.29
N PHE A 103 1.83 -4.01 0.41
CA PHE A 103 0.67 -3.59 -0.35
C PHE A 103 -0.07 -2.49 0.39
N ALA A 104 -0.12 -1.29 -0.20
CA ALA A 104 -0.81 -0.14 0.34
C ALA A 104 -2.32 -0.31 0.16
N VAL A 105 -3.00 -0.67 1.25
CA VAL A 105 -4.45 -0.94 1.28
C VAL A 105 -5.17 0.09 2.14
N ARG A 106 -6.29 0.59 1.67
CA ARG A 106 -7.09 1.59 2.37
C ARG A 106 -7.97 0.93 3.42
N THR A 107 -7.88 1.37 4.67
CA THR A 107 -8.57 0.77 5.83
C THR A 107 -10.05 0.48 5.56
N ALA A 108 -10.78 1.45 4.99
CA ALA A 108 -12.20 1.34 4.70
C ALA A 108 -12.58 0.19 3.74
N LEU A 109 -11.61 -0.37 3.01
CA LEU A 109 -11.81 -1.43 2.02
C LEU A 109 -11.30 -2.80 2.48
N VAL A 110 -10.53 -2.86 3.58
CA VAL A 110 -9.83 -4.09 3.98
C VAL A 110 -10.80 -5.18 4.43
N LEU A 111 -11.79 -4.84 5.26
CA LEU A 111 -12.71 -5.83 5.84
C LEU A 111 -13.49 -6.60 4.77
N SER A 112 -13.88 -5.94 3.68
CA SER A 112 -14.56 -6.55 2.55
C SER A 112 -13.65 -7.44 1.69
N SER A 113 -12.33 -7.41 1.93
CA SER A 113 -11.32 -8.03 1.07
C SER A 113 -10.33 -8.92 1.82
N ILE A 114 -10.65 -9.29 3.06
CA ILE A 114 -9.79 -10.15 3.89
C ILE A 114 -9.35 -11.41 3.12
N PRO A 115 -10.25 -12.20 2.48
CA PRO A 115 -9.83 -13.41 1.77
C PRO A 115 -8.85 -13.14 0.63
N GLN A 116 -9.08 -12.08 -0.15
CA GLN A 116 -8.27 -11.67 -1.30
C GLN A 116 -6.88 -11.22 -0.83
N LEU A 117 -6.82 -10.40 0.21
CA LEU A 117 -5.57 -9.88 0.76
C LEU A 117 -4.77 -10.97 1.49
N GLN A 118 -5.43 -11.88 2.20
CA GLN A 118 -4.76 -13.05 2.80
C GLN A 118 -4.14 -13.93 1.72
N TRP A 119 -4.88 -14.23 0.65
CA TRP A 119 -4.34 -14.98 -0.50
C TRP A 119 -3.13 -14.28 -1.12
N LEU A 120 -3.19 -12.95 -1.28
CA LEU A 120 -2.08 -12.18 -1.82
C LEU A 120 -0.82 -12.30 -0.95
N LEU A 121 -0.95 -12.20 0.38
CA LEU A 121 0.17 -12.37 1.30
C LEU A 121 0.75 -13.79 1.33
N GLN A 122 -0.02 -14.80 0.93
CA GLN A 122 0.46 -16.19 0.85
C GLN A 122 1.37 -16.43 -0.37
N GLN A 123 1.34 -15.56 -1.37
CA GLN A 123 2.13 -15.74 -2.60
C GLN A 123 3.64 -15.59 -2.38
N SER A 124 4.06 -14.88 -1.33
CA SER A 124 5.47 -14.73 -0.98
C SER A 124 5.64 -14.30 0.47
N HIS A 125 6.68 -14.80 1.14
CA HIS A 125 7.08 -14.35 2.48
C HIS A 125 7.58 -12.90 2.49
N ARG A 126 7.97 -12.35 1.33
CA ARG A 126 8.40 -10.95 1.17
C ARG A 126 7.26 -9.94 1.21
N TYR A 127 6.02 -10.43 1.20
CA TYR A 127 4.83 -9.58 1.10
C TYR A 127 4.32 -9.14 2.47
N SER A 128 3.88 -7.91 2.60
CA SER A 128 3.24 -7.35 3.79
C SER A 128 2.09 -6.42 3.39
N LEU A 129 1.36 -5.89 4.37
CA LEU A 129 0.36 -4.84 4.15
C LEU A 129 0.79 -3.53 4.82
N THR A 130 0.51 -2.42 4.17
CA THR A 130 0.47 -1.10 4.78
C THR A 130 -0.97 -0.62 4.74
N VAL A 131 -1.63 -0.66 5.89
CA VAL A 131 -3.02 -0.23 6.07
C VAL A 131 -3.01 1.28 6.29
N TRP A 132 -3.57 2.04 5.36
CA TRP A 132 -3.57 3.50 5.39
C TRP A 132 -4.98 4.08 5.35
N THR A 133 -5.12 5.31 5.83
CA THR A 133 -6.42 6.02 5.87
C THR A 133 -6.37 7.32 5.09
N GLY A 134 -7.40 7.58 4.29
CA GLY A 134 -7.69 8.90 3.74
C GLY A 134 -8.34 9.82 4.77
N LYS A 135 -8.27 11.14 4.53
CA LYS A 135 -8.89 12.16 5.43
C LYS A 135 -10.41 12.03 5.56
N GLU A 136 -11.06 11.50 4.53
CA GLU A 136 -12.51 11.36 4.45
C GLU A 136 -12.97 9.92 4.75
N ASP A 137 -12.04 9.05 5.18
CA ASP A 137 -12.37 7.66 5.47
C ASP A 137 -13.18 7.55 6.75
N MET A 138 -14.31 6.86 6.65
CA MET A 138 -15.08 6.43 7.80
C MET A 138 -14.61 5.04 8.20
N TYR A 139 -14.02 4.93 9.38
CA TYR A 139 -13.60 3.68 10.00
C TYR A 139 -13.57 3.86 11.52
N SER A 140 -13.67 2.74 12.24
CA SER A 140 -13.63 2.68 13.69
C SER A 140 -12.34 2.01 14.19
N VAL A 141 -12.05 2.16 15.48
CA VAL A 141 -10.96 1.40 16.14
C VAL A 141 -11.25 -0.10 16.08
N GLU A 142 -12.52 -0.50 16.15
CA GLU A 142 -12.94 -1.90 16.02
C GLU A 142 -12.55 -2.48 14.65
N ASP A 143 -12.72 -1.71 13.57
CA ASP A 143 -12.31 -2.15 12.24
C ASP A 143 -10.80 -2.42 12.19
N LEU A 144 -9.98 -1.57 12.83
CA LEU A 144 -8.54 -1.78 12.92
C LEU A 144 -8.17 -3.02 13.76
N LEU A 145 -8.91 -3.29 14.83
CA LEU A 145 -8.74 -4.50 15.65
C LEU A 145 -9.08 -5.76 14.84
N LEU A 146 -10.20 -5.76 14.10
CA LEU A 146 -10.57 -6.86 13.21
C LEU A 146 -9.52 -7.10 12.13
N ILE A 147 -8.98 -6.04 11.51
CA ILE A 147 -7.85 -6.18 10.58
C ILE A 147 -6.66 -6.84 11.29
N ARG A 148 -6.28 -6.37 12.47
CA ARG A 148 -5.15 -6.91 13.24
C ARG A 148 -5.33 -8.38 13.63
N GLU A 149 -6.56 -8.84 13.83
CA GLU A 149 -6.88 -10.24 14.15
C GLU A 149 -6.79 -11.15 12.92
N ASN A 150 -7.06 -10.63 11.73
CA ASN A 150 -7.11 -11.42 10.49
C ASN A 150 -5.76 -11.56 9.78
N PHE A 151 -4.73 -10.83 10.20
CA PHE A 151 -3.41 -10.84 9.57
C PHE A 151 -2.27 -11.04 10.58
N ASP A 152 -1.14 -11.56 10.10
CA ASP A 152 0.09 -11.66 10.89
C ASP A 152 0.57 -10.26 11.29
N LYS A 153 0.59 -10.00 12.60
CA LYS A 153 0.97 -8.72 13.21
C LYS A 153 2.38 -8.26 12.83
N SER A 154 3.28 -9.18 12.46
CA SER A 154 4.64 -8.86 12.01
C SER A 154 4.70 -8.40 10.55
N ARG A 155 3.61 -8.58 9.80
CA ARG A 155 3.50 -8.30 8.36
C ARG A 155 2.45 -7.23 8.04
N VAL A 156 1.98 -6.49 9.03
CA VAL A 156 1.03 -5.38 8.83
C VAL A 156 1.55 -4.12 9.51
N TYR A 157 1.68 -3.07 8.71
CA TYR A 157 2.03 -1.72 9.13
C TYR A 157 0.79 -0.82 9.06
N TYR A 158 0.71 0.15 9.95
CA TYR A 158 -0.43 1.05 10.06
C TYR A 158 0.02 2.49 9.85
N ASP A 159 -0.53 3.15 8.82
CA ASP A 159 -0.35 4.57 8.51
C ASP A 159 -1.69 5.29 8.71
N ILE A 160 -1.99 5.56 9.98
CA ILE A 160 -3.31 5.99 10.46
C ILE A 160 -3.19 7.39 11.06
N PHE A 161 -4.13 8.28 10.72
CA PHE A 161 -4.18 9.63 11.30
C PHE A 161 -4.66 9.64 12.76
N GLU A 162 -4.26 10.67 13.50
CA GLU A 162 -4.83 10.96 14.82
C GLU A 162 -6.26 11.52 14.70
N PRO A 163 -7.14 11.29 15.68
CA PRO A 163 -6.91 10.63 16.97
C PRO A 163 -7.00 9.10 16.99
N GLN A 164 -7.51 8.47 15.92
CA GLN A 164 -7.79 7.03 15.89
C GLN A 164 -6.54 6.18 16.11
N ASN A 165 -5.37 6.63 15.63
CA ASN A 165 -4.10 5.95 15.87
C ASN A 165 -3.75 5.82 17.36
N SER A 166 -3.93 6.88 18.15
CA SER A 166 -3.70 6.84 19.60
C SER A 166 -4.69 5.91 20.32
N GLU A 167 -5.96 5.94 19.93
CA GLU A 167 -6.98 5.05 20.50
C GLU A 167 -6.71 3.58 20.17
N PHE A 168 -6.31 3.29 18.93
CA PHE A 168 -5.92 1.96 18.49
C PHE A 168 -4.71 1.43 19.25
N LYS A 169 -3.66 2.24 19.40
CA LYS A 169 -2.46 1.89 20.19
C LYS A 169 -2.83 1.54 21.64
N LYS A 170 -3.65 2.39 22.27
CA LYS A 170 -4.18 2.14 23.62
C LYS A 170 -4.95 0.83 23.71
N ALA A 171 -5.79 0.52 22.71
CA ALA A 171 -6.57 -0.72 22.67
C ALA A 171 -5.68 -1.98 22.56
N ILE A 172 -4.51 -1.88 21.91
CA ILE A 172 -3.57 -3.00 21.74
C ILE A 172 -2.43 -3.02 22.78
N GLY A 173 -2.46 -2.11 23.77
CA GLY A 173 -1.50 -2.06 24.88
C GLY A 173 -0.12 -1.51 24.52
N ILE A 174 -0.03 -0.62 23.52
CA ILE A 174 1.19 0.11 23.12
C ILE A 174 0.97 1.60 23.42
#